data_AF-A0A3M2XEV7-F1
#
_entry.id   AF-A0A3M2XEV7-F1
#
_cell.length_a   1.000
_cell.length_b   1.000
_cell.length_c   1.000
_cell.angle_alpha   90.00
_cell.angle_beta   90.00
_cell.angle_gamma   90.00
#
_symmetry.space_group_name_H-M   'P 1'
#
loop_
_entity.id
_entity.type
_entity.pdbx_description
1 polymer ?
#
loop_
_entity_poly.entity_id
_entity_poly.type
_entity_poly.pdbx_seq_one_letter_code
_entity_poly.pdbx_strand_id
1 'polypeptide(L)' 'SFIPVANIIAAPLWLLFGVWMMAIQYIDYPADNHKLGWNEMLGWLKSKRWQSLSFGGIVYVALLIPVVNLLMMPAAVAA' A
#
# COMPACT_ATOMS: atom_id res chain seq x y z
N SER A 1 5.17 -15.90 -15.81
CA SER A 1 5.98 -16.75 -14.92
C SER A 1 6.55 -17.94 -15.68
N PHE A 2 7.86 -17.97 -15.96
CA PHE A 2 8.51 -19.05 -16.74
C PHE A 2 9.56 -19.85 -15.92
N ILE A 3 9.69 -19.59 -14.61
CA ILE A 3 10.62 -20.31 -13.71
C ILE A 3 9.80 -20.90 -12.54
N PRO A 4 9.64 -22.23 -12.46
CA PRO A 4 8.68 -22.89 -11.56
C PRO A 4 8.94 -22.66 -10.07
N VAL A 5 10.20 -22.56 -9.65
CA VAL A 5 10.57 -22.31 -8.24
C VAL A 5 10.44 -20.83 -7.86
N ALA A 6 10.75 -19.93 -8.80
CA ALA A 6 10.66 -18.50 -8.56
C ALA A 6 9.22 -18.04 -8.30
N ASN A 7 8.22 -18.74 -8.84
CA ASN A 7 6.80 -18.37 -8.68
C ASN A 7 6.30 -18.50 -7.23
N ILE A 8 6.84 -19.48 -6.48
CA ILE A 8 6.50 -19.70 -5.07
C ILE A 8 6.95 -18.53 -4.21
N ILE A 9 8.09 -17.91 -4.54
CA ILE A 9 8.64 -16.75 -3.84
C ILE A 9 8.07 -15.45 -4.41
N ALA A 10 7.79 -15.40 -5.71
CA ALA A 10 7.27 -14.23 -6.39
C ALA A 10 5.87 -13.86 -5.90
N ALA A 11 4.98 -14.83 -5.64
CA ALA A 11 3.61 -14.54 -5.22
C ALA A 11 3.53 -13.82 -3.85
N PRO A 12 4.21 -14.27 -2.77
CA PRO A 12 4.26 -13.55 -1.51
C PRO A 12 4.94 -12.18 -1.64
N LEU A 13 6.03 -12.08 -2.42
CA LEU A 13 6.72 -10.80 -2.64
C LEU A 13 5.83 -9.81 -3.39
N TRP A 14 5.08 -10.27 -4.38
CA TRP A 14 4.13 -9.45 -5.12
C TRP A 14 3.00 -8.95 -4.23
N LEU A 15 2.46 -9.82 -3.37
CA LEU A 15 1.43 -9.45 -2.40
C LEU A 15 1.96 -8.38 -1.42
N LEU A 16 3.12 -8.62 -0.81
CA LEU A 16 3.74 -7.67 0.12
C LEU A 16 4.03 -6.33 -0.55
N PHE A 17 4.51 -6.36 -1.80
CA PHE A 17 4.74 -5.16 -2.58
C PHE A 17 3.42 -4.42 -2.89
N GLY A 18 2.36 -5.13 -3.29
CA GLY A 18 1.04 -4.54 -3.54
C GLY A 18 0.47 -3.86 -2.30
N VAL A 19 0.54 -4.52 -1.14
CA VAL A 19 0.14 -3.97 0.16
C VAL A 19 0.94 -2.71 0.51
N TRP A 20 2.26 -2.75 0.32
CA TRP A 20 3.12 -1.60 0.56
C TRP A 20 2.80 -0.41 -0.37
N MET A 21 2.53 -0.68 -1.65
CA MET A 21 2.17 0.35 -2.63
C MET A 21 0.84 1.03 -2.28
N MET A 22 -0.15 0.29 -1.76
CA MET A 22 -1.39 0.90 -1.26
C MET A 22 -1.10 1.89 -0.13
N ALA A 23 -0.25 1.53 0.83
CA ALA A 23 0.11 2.42 1.93
C ALA A 23 0.80 3.69 1.43
N ILE A 24 1.74 3.57 0.48
CA ILE A 24 2.37 4.73 -0.17
C ILE A 24 1.30 5.62 -0.78
N GLN A 25 0.45 5.08 -1.66
CA GLN A 25 -0.44 5.89 -2.48
C GLN A 25 -1.44 6.72 -1.67
N TYR A 26 -1.91 6.19 -0.54
CA TYR A 26 -2.85 6.92 0.31
C TYR A 26 -2.15 7.87 1.29
N ILE A 27 -0.96 7.53 1.78
CA ILE A 27 -0.18 8.40 2.69
C ILE A 27 0.54 9.52 1.93
N ASP A 28 0.74 9.36 0.62
CA ASP A 28 1.28 10.40 -0.28
C ASP A 28 0.39 11.64 -0.29
N TYR A 29 -0.94 11.49 -0.27
CA TYR A 29 -1.88 12.62 -0.22
C TYR A 29 -1.65 13.59 0.96
N PRO A 30 -1.66 13.14 2.23
CA PRO A 30 -1.34 14.03 3.35
C PRO A 30 0.14 14.45 3.36
N ALA A 31 1.07 13.63 2.86
CA ALA A 31 2.49 14.00 2.81
C ALA A 31 2.75 15.16 1.84
N ASP A 32 2.15 15.11 0.65
CA ASP A 32 2.21 16.16 -0.37
C ASP A 32 1.52 17.44 0.10
N ASN A 33 0.40 17.32 0.82
CA ASN A 33 -0.27 18.48 1.44
C ASN A 33 0.65 19.22 2.44
N HIS A 34 1.52 18.48 3.13
CA HIS A 34 2.54 19.05 4.02
C HIS A 34 3.88 19.35 3.32
N LYS A 35 3.96 19.15 2.00
CA LYS A 35 5.16 19.34 1.16
C LYS A 35 6.37 18.51 1.63
N LEU A 36 6.12 17.33 2.18
CA LEU A 36 7.18 16.41 2.56
C LEU A 36 7.89 15.87 1.31
N GLY A 37 9.21 15.74 1.38
CA GLY A 37 9.96 15.13 0.28
C GLY A 37 9.64 13.64 0.15
N TRP A 38 9.64 13.11 -1.08
CA TRP A 38 9.42 11.68 -1.36
C TRP A 38 10.30 10.74 -0.51
N ASN A 39 11.60 11.06 -0.39
CA ASN A 39 12.54 10.25 0.41
C ASN A 39 12.25 10.32 1.91
N GLU A 40 11.75 11.46 2.40
CA GLU A 40 11.36 11.64 3.80
C GLU A 40 10.09 10.84 4.11
N MET A 41 9.08 10.90 3.23
CA MET A 41 7.88 10.09 3.33
C MET A 41 8.22 8.59 3.32
N LEU A 42 9.08 8.15 2.40
CA LEU A 42 9.53 6.75 2.37
C LEU A 42 10.29 6.36 3.64
N GLY A 43 11.10 7.26 4.20
CA GLY A 43 11.76 7.07 5.48
C GLY A 43 10.78 6.90 6.63
N TRP A 44 9.73 7.73 6.67
CA TRP A 44 8.67 7.68 7.66
C TRP A 44 7.81 6.41 7.56
N LEU A 45 7.41 6.03 6.34
CA LEU A 45 6.71 4.77 6.10
C LEU A 45 7.56 3.56 6.51
N LYS A 46 8.87 3.62 6.27
CA LYS A 46 9.81 2.56 6.64
C LYS A 46 10.01 2.44 8.15
N SER A 47 9.99 3.55 8.88
CA SER A 47 10.08 3.55 10.34
C SER A 47 8.81 2.99 10.99
N LYS A 48 7.65 3.16 10.34
CA LYS A 48 6.34 2.63 10.76
C LYS A 48 5.87 1.43 9.93
N ARG A 49 6.81 0.60 9.46
CA ARG A 49 6.53 -0.51 8.53
C ARG A 49 5.32 -1.36 8.88
N TRP A 50 5.17 -1.76 10.15
CA TRP A 50 4.05 -2.60 10.58
C TRP A 50 2.70 -1.88 10.45
N GLN A 51 2.63 -0.60 10.81
CA GLN A 51 1.41 0.19 10.68
C GLN A 51 1.07 0.42 9.20
N SER A 52 2.08 0.79 8.39
CA SER A 52 1.92 0.99 6.95
C SER A 52 1.45 -0.29 6.25
N LEU A 53 2.04 -1.45 6.59
CA LEU A 53 1.65 -2.74 6.00
C LEU A 53 0.26 -3.20 6.44
N SER A 54 -0.13 -3.00 7.71
CA SER A 54 -1.49 -3.33 8.17
C SER A 54 -2.54 -2.45 7.50
N PHE A 55 -2.29 -1.14 7.39
CA PHE A 55 -3.18 -0.21 6.70
C PHE A 55 -3.31 -0.56 5.22
N GLY A 56 -2.17 -0.67 4.51
CA GLY A 56 -2.15 -1.06 3.11
C GLY A 56 -2.77 -2.44 2.87
N GLY A 57 -2.68 -3.35 3.85
CA GLY A 57 -3.25 -4.70 3.78
C GLY A 57 -4.77 -4.69 3.84
N ILE A 58 -5.34 -3.92 4.77
CA ILE A 58 -6.79 -3.75 4.89
C ILE A 58 -7.34 -3.08 3.62
N VAL A 59 -6.69 -2.02 3.15
CA VAL A 59 -7.06 -1.32 1.92
C VAL A 59 -6.97 -2.26 0.71
N TYR A 60 -5.89 -3.04 0.58
CA TYR A 60 -5.71 -4.00 -0.49
C TYR A 60 -6.85 -5.03 -0.52
N VAL A 61 -7.19 -5.64 0.62
CA VAL A 61 -8.31 -6.61 0.71
C VAL A 61 -9.65 -5.94 0.42
N ALA A 62 -9.87 -4.73 0.90
CA ALA A 62 -11.13 -4.02 0.68
C ALA A 62 -11.32 -3.60 -0.79
N LEU A 63 -10.24 -3.29 -1.52
CA LEU A 63 -10.25 -3.04 -2.96
C LEU A 63 -10.58 -4.29 -3.80
N LEU A 64 -10.33 -5.50 -3.27
CA LEU A 64 -10.74 -6.74 -3.93
C LEU A 64 -12.27 -6.91 -3.97
N ILE A 65 -13.01 -6.20 -3.13
CA ILE A 65 -14.47 -6.22 -3.11
C ILE A 65 -14.98 -5.15 -4.09
N PRO A 66 -15.61 -5.50 -5.22
CA PRO A 66 -15.92 -4.56 -6.30
C PRO A 66 -16.81 -3.39 -5.87
N VAL A 67 -17.77 -3.66 -5.00
CA VAL A 67 -18.72 -2.65 -4.49
C VAL A 67 -18.03 -1.69 -3.52
N VAL A 68 -17.06 -2.16 -2.74
CA VAL A 68 -16.33 -1.35 -1.76
C VAL A 68 -15.28 -0.48 -2.44
N ASN A 69 -14.69 -0.95 -3.55
CA ASN A 69 -13.70 -0.19 -4.33
C ASN A 69 -14.21 1.20 -4.76
N LEU A 70 -15.50 1.31 -5.14
CA LEU A 70 -16.15 2.58 -5.46
C LEU A 70 -16.07 3.64 -4.34
N LEU A 71 -16.09 3.20 -3.07
CA LEU A 71 -16.03 4.08 -1.90
C LEU A 71 -14.63 4.10 -1.26
N MET A 72 -13.71 3.24 -1.69
CA MET A 72 -12.39 3.13 -1.10
C MET A 72 -11.48 4.30 -1.48
N MET A 73 -11.65 4.85 -2.69
CA MET A 73 -10.92 6.06 -3.11
C MET A 73 -11.12 7.23 -2.13
N PRO A 74 -12.34 7.64 -1.74
CA PRO A 74 -12.50 8.69 -0.73
C PRO A 74 -12.20 8.22 0.70
N ALA A 75 -12.52 6.97 1.06
CA ALA A 75 -12.35 6.47 2.44
C ALA A 75 -10.87 6.39 2.86
N ALA A 76 -10.00 5.91 1.98
CA ALA A 76 -8.58 5.77 2.29
C ALA A 76 -7.80 7.09 2.11
N VAL A 77 -8.40 8.12 1.51
CA VAL A 77 -7.88 9.50 1.59
C VAL A 77 -8.21 10.16 2.94
N ALA A 78 -9.31 9.75 3.58
CA ALA A 78 -9.76 10.31 4.86
C ALA A 78 -9.22 9.59 6.11
N ALA A 79 -8.73 8.36 5.96
CA ALA A 79 -8.19 7.51 7.02
C ALA A 79 -6.70 7.77 7.26
#